data_AF-A0A6N7XVP7-F1
#
_entry.id   AF-A0A6N7XVP7-F1
#
_cell.length_a   1.000
_cell.length_b   1.000
_cell.length_c   1.000
_cell.angle_alpha   90.00
_cell.angle_beta   90.00
_cell.angle_gamma   90.00
#
_symmetry.space_group_name_H-M   'P 1'
#
loop_
_entity.id
_entity.type
_entity.pdbx_description
1 polymer ?
#
loop_
_entity_poly.entity_id
_entity_poly.type
_entity_poly.pdbx_seq_one_letter_code
_entity_poly.pdbx_strand_id
1 'polypeptide(L)'
;MGFPIDVSDIKDYINVENFTLDLLKSKEYHLRKMCFCLLASLEDIVLEFDRNEKLFSEERMLWVEFLQLHYQKLNYSRNILKSVLKDGIIEQNDLDFINDSIQWAIELLKIILDDDGKRVNYINIIISGWFYCSLHYYIKSIDAYCEKRFNLVQPYIENRRALKIIEEERLTIDQLHKEITEQKLTNEAQLNEDTHNKLLNIWFRALDFLETELIPEFTP
;
A
#
# COMPACT_ATOMS: atom_id res chain seq x y z
N MET A 1 5.62 10.18 9.16
CA MET A 1 4.16 10.05 9.11
C MET A 1 3.85 8.56 9.13
N GLY A 2 3.14 8.07 10.13
CA GLY A 2 2.77 6.64 10.18
C GLY A 2 1.81 6.23 9.06
N PHE A 3 1.25 5.03 9.18
CA PHE A 3 0.31 4.48 8.19
C PHE A 3 -1.03 5.26 8.21
N PRO A 4 -1.49 5.80 7.07
CA PRO A 4 -2.63 6.72 7.03
C PRO A 4 -3.99 6.05 7.21
N ILE A 5 -4.14 4.81 6.75
CA ILE A 5 -5.37 4.03 6.91
C ILE A 5 -5.32 3.23 8.21
N ASP A 6 -6.26 3.48 9.12
CA ASP A 6 -6.51 2.61 10.28
C ASP A 6 -7.23 1.34 9.82
N VAL A 7 -6.65 0.17 10.03
CA VAL A 7 -7.24 -1.14 9.71
C VAL A 7 -7.74 -1.89 10.94
N SER A 8 -7.69 -1.28 12.13
CA SER A 8 -8.03 -1.94 13.39
C SER A 8 -9.51 -2.32 13.50
N ASP A 9 -10.38 -1.67 12.74
CA ASP A 9 -11.81 -2.00 12.64
C ASP A 9 -12.06 -3.36 11.97
N ILE A 10 -11.13 -3.85 11.14
CA ILE A 10 -11.26 -5.13 10.44
C ILE A 10 -11.40 -6.30 11.44
N LYS A 11 -10.75 -6.21 12.61
CA LYS A 11 -10.80 -7.25 13.66
C LYS A 11 -12.23 -7.58 14.14
N ASP A 12 -13.14 -6.62 13.99
CA ASP A 12 -14.52 -6.68 14.49
C ASP A 12 -15.45 -7.35 13.48
N TYR A 13 -15.01 -7.49 12.22
CA TYR A 13 -15.79 -8.14 11.15
C TYR A 13 -15.48 -9.63 11.02
N ILE A 14 -14.39 -10.14 11.59
CA ILE A 14 -13.99 -11.54 11.44
C ILE A 14 -14.92 -12.45 12.25
N ASN A 15 -15.90 -13.06 11.57
CA ASN A 15 -16.83 -14.00 12.16
C ASN A 15 -16.46 -15.44 11.78
N VAL A 16 -15.86 -16.18 12.71
CA VAL A 16 -15.35 -17.55 12.46
C VAL A 16 -16.43 -18.59 12.14
N GLU A 17 -17.71 -18.30 12.39
CA GLU A 17 -18.82 -19.18 11.98
C GLU A 17 -19.04 -19.13 10.46
N ASN A 18 -18.81 -17.97 9.84
CA ASN A 18 -19.04 -17.72 8.42
C ASN A 18 -17.72 -17.66 7.62
N PHE A 19 -16.73 -16.93 8.13
CA PHE A 19 -15.39 -16.86 7.58
C PHE A 19 -14.60 -18.06 8.08
N THR A 20 -14.32 -19.01 7.19
CA THR A 20 -13.68 -20.29 7.51
C THR A 20 -12.19 -20.28 7.20
N LEU A 21 -11.45 -21.27 7.71
CA LEU A 21 -10.03 -21.42 7.42
C LEU A 21 -9.76 -21.69 5.92
N ASP A 22 -10.67 -22.39 5.25
CA ASP A 22 -10.58 -22.63 3.81
C ASP A 22 -10.75 -21.33 3.02
N LEU A 23 -11.70 -20.48 3.45
CA LEU A 23 -11.90 -19.16 2.86
C LEU A 23 -10.67 -18.25 3.09
N LEU A 24 -10.06 -18.28 4.28
CA LEU A 24 -8.81 -17.56 4.56
C LEU A 24 -7.67 -17.96 3.60
N LYS A 25 -7.64 -19.23 3.18
CA LYS A 25 -6.62 -19.78 2.26
C LYS A 25 -7.00 -19.66 0.78
N SER A 26 -8.21 -19.16 0.48
CA SER A 26 -8.72 -19.09 -0.88
C SER A 26 -8.05 -17.98 -1.69
N LYS A 27 -7.98 -18.18 -3.01
CA LYS A 27 -7.49 -17.15 -3.93
C LYS A 27 -8.44 -15.94 -3.94
N GLU A 28 -9.72 -16.19 -3.77
CA GLU A 28 -10.79 -15.21 -3.81
C GLU A 28 -10.70 -14.23 -2.64
N TYR A 29 -10.40 -14.72 -1.43
CA TYR A 29 -10.12 -13.87 -0.28
C TYR A 29 -8.83 -13.08 -0.49
N HIS A 30 -7.77 -13.74 -0.96
CA HIS A 30 -6.50 -13.11 -1.23
C HIS A 30 -6.63 -11.92 -2.18
N LEU A 31 -7.34 -12.07 -3.30
CA LEU A 31 -7.60 -10.98 -4.25
C LEU A 31 -8.30 -9.78 -3.61
N ARG A 32 -9.30 -10.01 -2.76
CA ARG A 32 -10.06 -8.95 -2.08
C ARG A 32 -9.23 -8.21 -1.04
N LYS A 33 -8.43 -8.97 -0.27
CA LYS A 33 -7.44 -8.41 0.66
C LYS A 33 -6.44 -7.54 -0.11
N MET A 34 -5.84 -8.07 -1.17
CA MET A 34 -4.84 -7.37 -1.98
C MET A 34 -5.41 -6.11 -2.63
N CYS A 35 -6.62 -6.16 -3.19
CA CYS A 35 -7.30 -4.98 -3.73
C CYS A 35 -7.42 -3.86 -2.68
N PHE A 36 -7.88 -4.18 -1.47
CA PHE A 36 -7.97 -3.20 -0.40
C PHE A 36 -6.58 -2.67 0.01
N CYS A 37 -5.61 -3.56 0.22
CA CYS A 37 -4.27 -3.17 0.67
C CYS A 37 -3.53 -2.31 -0.36
N LEU A 38 -3.65 -2.62 -1.65
CA LEU A 38 -3.10 -1.82 -2.75
C LEU A 38 -3.67 -0.40 -2.72
N LEU A 39 -4.99 -0.28 -2.72
CA LEU A 39 -5.67 1.03 -2.70
C LEU A 39 -5.35 1.81 -1.41
N ALA A 40 -5.29 1.13 -0.26
CA ALA A 40 -4.92 1.76 1.01
C ALA A 40 -3.47 2.28 1.00
N SER A 41 -2.57 1.59 0.30
CA SER A 41 -1.15 1.98 0.22
C SER A 41 -0.90 3.18 -0.69
N LEU A 42 -1.81 3.43 -1.63
CA LEU A 42 -1.79 4.64 -2.45
C LEU A 42 -2.16 5.90 -1.64
N GLU A 43 -2.73 5.76 -0.44
CA GLU A 43 -3.10 6.91 0.38
C GLU A 43 -1.89 7.78 0.76
N ASP A 44 -0.72 7.18 1.00
CA ASP A 44 0.50 7.94 1.25
C ASP A 44 0.86 8.88 0.11
N ILE A 45 0.67 8.38 -1.12
CA ILE A 45 0.89 9.12 -2.35
C ILE A 45 -0.11 10.27 -2.39
N VAL A 46 -1.40 9.97 -2.27
CA VAL A 46 -2.48 10.96 -2.28
C VAL A 46 -2.21 12.10 -1.29
N LEU A 47 -1.85 11.78 -0.05
CA LEU A 47 -1.59 12.77 0.99
C LEU A 47 -0.34 13.62 0.71
N GLU A 48 0.70 13.05 0.13
CA GLU A 48 1.91 13.82 -0.24
C GLU A 48 1.65 14.77 -1.41
N PHE A 49 0.88 14.33 -2.41
CA PHE A 49 0.46 15.17 -3.53
C PHE A 49 -0.48 16.29 -3.08
N ASP A 50 -1.43 16.02 -2.18
CA ASP A 50 -2.39 17.02 -1.66
C ASP A 50 -1.68 18.16 -0.88
N ARG A 51 -0.57 17.84 -0.21
CA ARG A 51 0.25 18.83 0.52
C ARG A 51 1.06 19.74 -0.40
N ASN A 52 1.35 19.30 -1.62
CA ASN A 52 2.14 20.04 -2.58
C ASN A 52 1.23 20.77 -3.59
N GLU A 53 0.48 21.78 -3.10
CA GLU A 53 -0.50 22.58 -3.87
C GLU A 53 0.03 23.14 -5.21
N LYS A 54 1.35 23.33 -5.33
CA LYS A 54 2.00 23.84 -6.55
C LYS A 54 1.96 22.89 -7.74
N LEU A 55 1.78 21.58 -7.52
CA LEU A 55 1.71 20.59 -8.61
C LEU A 55 0.39 20.67 -9.40
N PHE A 56 -0.68 21.23 -8.83
CA PHE A 56 -2.05 21.09 -9.37
C PHE A 56 -2.77 22.40 -9.69
N SER A 57 -2.09 23.55 -9.65
CA SER A 57 -2.77 24.85 -9.91
C SER A 57 -3.33 24.97 -11.33
N GLU A 58 -2.83 24.19 -12.30
CA GLU A 58 -3.30 24.19 -13.69
C GLU A 58 -4.29 23.04 -14.00
N GLU A 59 -4.41 22.04 -13.12
CA GLU A 59 -5.20 20.80 -13.36
C GLU A 59 -6.12 20.41 -12.18
N ARG A 60 -6.49 21.36 -11.33
CA ARG A 60 -7.26 21.11 -10.09
C ARG A 60 -8.54 20.28 -10.27
N MET A 61 -9.24 20.41 -11.40
CA MET A 61 -10.44 19.58 -11.66
C MET A 61 -10.08 18.10 -11.87
N LEU A 62 -8.99 17.80 -12.59
CA LEU A 62 -8.53 16.42 -12.80
C LEU A 62 -8.08 15.79 -11.48
N TRP A 63 -7.45 16.57 -10.59
CA TRP A 63 -7.09 16.09 -9.24
C TRP A 63 -8.32 15.75 -8.40
N VAL A 64 -9.35 16.59 -8.40
CA VAL A 64 -10.59 16.31 -7.66
C VAL A 64 -11.29 15.07 -8.21
N GLU A 65 -11.34 14.88 -9.52
CA GLU A 65 -11.88 13.67 -10.15
C GLU A 65 -11.08 12.42 -9.76
N PHE A 66 -9.76 12.52 -9.74
CA PHE A 66 -8.89 11.45 -9.26
C PHE A 66 -9.16 11.09 -7.80
N LEU A 67 -9.26 12.07 -6.90
CA LEU A 67 -9.56 11.84 -5.48
C LEU A 67 -10.92 11.15 -5.30
N GLN A 68 -11.95 11.60 -6.03
CA GLN A 68 -13.27 10.97 -6.00
C GLN A 68 -13.20 9.50 -6.40
N LEU A 69 -12.49 9.19 -7.49
CA LEU A 69 -12.31 7.83 -7.96
C LEU A 69 -11.54 6.96 -6.95
N HIS A 70 -10.43 7.48 -6.41
CA HIS A 70 -9.60 6.80 -5.41
C HIS A 70 -10.41 6.44 -4.17
N TYR A 71 -11.07 7.42 -3.54
CA TYR A 71 -11.84 7.16 -2.32
C TYR A 71 -13.07 6.29 -2.57
N GLN A 72 -13.70 6.38 -3.75
CA GLN A 72 -14.77 5.45 -4.13
C GLN A 72 -14.24 4.02 -4.18
N LYS A 73 -13.12 3.78 -4.87
CA LYS A 73 -12.50 2.46 -4.98
C LYS A 73 -12.05 1.93 -3.61
N LEU A 74 -11.38 2.76 -2.81
CA LEU A 74 -10.91 2.39 -1.47
C LEU A 74 -12.06 2.00 -0.54
N ASN A 75 -13.12 2.82 -0.49
CA ASN A 75 -14.28 2.53 0.36
C ASN A 75 -15.03 1.27 -0.10
N TYR A 76 -15.21 1.10 -1.41
CA TYR A 76 -15.91 -0.07 -1.93
C TYR A 76 -15.12 -1.36 -1.71
N SER A 77 -13.81 -1.37 -1.99
CA SER A 77 -12.94 -2.53 -1.70
C SER A 77 -12.92 -2.91 -0.21
N ARG A 78 -12.92 -1.92 0.68
CA ARG A 78 -13.02 -2.14 2.13
C ARG A 78 -14.33 -2.80 2.53
N ASN A 79 -15.45 -2.38 1.92
CA ASN A 79 -16.77 -2.97 2.20
C ASN A 79 -16.86 -4.41 1.70
N ILE A 80 -16.30 -4.71 0.52
CA ILE A 80 -16.19 -6.07 -0.01
C ILE A 80 -15.41 -6.94 0.98
N LEU A 81 -14.22 -6.49 1.42
CA LEU A 81 -13.40 -7.24 2.38
C LEU A 81 -14.15 -7.49 3.69
N LYS A 82 -14.84 -6.47 4.23
CA LYS A 82 -15.66 -6.60 5.45
C LYS A 82 -16.80 -7.61 5.28
N SER A 83 -17.47 -7.59 4.14
CA SER A 83 -18.54 -8.55 3.81
C SER A 83 -18.02 -9.98 3.83
N VAL A 84 -16.87 -10.23 3.18
CA VAL A 84 -16.24 -11.56 3.16
C VAL A 84 -15.87 -12.03 4.56
N LEU A 85 -15.29 -11.15 5.38
CA LEU A 85 -14.87 -11.48 6.74
C LEU A 85 -16.05 -11.76 7.69
N LYS A 86 -17.20 -11.12 7.45
CA LYS A 86 -18.38 -11.19 8.32
C LYS A 86 -19.34 -12.30 7.92
N ASP A 87 -19.63 -12.39 6.63
CA ASP A 87 -20.71 -13.21 6.09
C ASP A 87 -20.16 -14.37 5.25
N GLY A 88 -18.85 -14.41 4.97
CA GLY A 88 -18.24 -15.44 4.12
C GLY A 88 -18.66 -15.35 2.65
N ILE A 89 -19.33 -14.25 2.26
CA ILE A 89 -19.93 -14.10 0.94
C ILE A 89 -18.88 -13.59 -0.04
N ILE A 90 -18.75 -14.30 -1.16
CA ILE A 90 -17.97 -13.90 -2.34
C ILE A 90 -18.97 -13.60 -3.44
N GLU A 91 -19.28 -12.32 -3.67
CA GLU A 91 -20.13 -11.94 -4.79
C GLU A 91 -19.31 -11.95 -6.09
N GLN A 92 -19.85 -12.60 -7.11
CA GLN A 92 -19.20 -12.65 -8.43
C GLN A 92 -19.19 -11.28 -9.10
N ASN A 93 -20.21 -10.46 -8.85
CA ASN A 93 -20.32 -9.10 -9.38
C ASN A 93 -19.21 -8.16 -8.86
N ASP A 94 -18.59 -8.49 -7.72
CA ASP A 94 -17.45 -7.72 -7.20
C ASP A 94 -16.14 -8.04 -7.93
N LEU A 95 -16.06 -9.16 -8.66
CA LEU A 95 -14.81 -9.63 -9.26
C LEU A 95 -14.28 -8.67 -10.33
N ASP A 96 -15.16 -8.14 -11.17
CA ASP A 96 -14.79 -7.16 -12.20
C ASP A 96 -14.25 -5.89 -11.54
N PHE A 97 -14.94 -5.38 -10.51
CA PHE A 97 -14.46 -4.23 -9.74
C PHE A 97 -13.09 -4.47 -9.09
N ILE A 98 -12.87 -5.66 -8.51
CA ILE A 98 -11.61 -6.03 -7.86
C ILE A 98 -10.48 -6.02 -8.89
N ASN A 99 -10.65 -6.71 -10.01
CA ASN A 99 -9.64 -6.81 -11.05
C ASN A 99 -9.32 -5.43 -11.65
N ASP A 100 -10.36 -4.65 -11.98
CA ASP A 100 -10.20 -3.30 -12.52
C ASP A 100 -9.48 -2.37 -11.54
N SER A 101 -9.76 -2.51 -10.24
CA SER A 101 -9.14 -1.67 -9.22
C SER A 101 -7.70 -2.05 -8.93
N ILE A 102 -7.36 -3.35 -8.97
CA ILE A 102 -5.98 -3.82 -8.88
C ILE A 102 -5.18 -3.32 -10.09
N GLN A 103 -5.71 -3.52 -11.31
CA GLN A 103 -5.06 -3.04 -12.54
C GLN A 103 -4.86 -1.52 -12.51
N TRP A 104 -5.89 -0.78 -12.11
CA TRP A 104 -5.81 0.67 -11.96
C TRP A 104 -4.71 1.09 -10.96
N ALA A 105 -4.59 0.41 -9.81
CA ALA A 105 -3.54 0.70 -8.84
C ALA A 105 -2.14 0.39 -9.37
N ILE A 106 -1.97 -0.73 -10.10
CA ILE A 106 -0.70 -1.13 -10.69
C ILE A 106 -0.27 -0.13 -11.78
N GLU A 107 -1.17 0.26 -12.68
CA GLU A 107 -0.86 1.24 -13.73
C GLU A 107 -0.49 2.61 -13.13
N LEU A 108 -1.18 3.04 -12.07
CA LEU A 108 -0.81 4.26 -11.35
C LEU A 108 0.61 4.15 -10.76
N LEU A 109 0.96 3.02 -10.15
CA LEU A 109 2.30 2.79 -9.60
C LEU A 109 3.37 2.82 -10.69
N LYS A 110 3.13 2.19 -11.85
CA LYS A 110 4.05 2.25 -12.99
C LYS A 110 4.31 3.68 -13.44
N ILE A 111 3.29 4.53 -13.48
CA ILE A 111 3.42 5.95 -13.86
C ILE A 111 4.23 6.72 -12.81
N ILE A 112 3.97 6.49 -11.51
CA ILE A 112 4.64 7.19 -10.41
C ILE A 112 6.11 6.77 -10.30
N LEU A 113 6.39 5.50 -10.59
CA LEU A 113 7.70 4.87 -10.45
C LEU A 113 8.45 4.76 -11.78
N ASP A 114 7.95 5.41 -12.84
CA ASP A 114 8.57 5.39 -14.17
C ASP A 114 10.00 5.95 -14.09
N ASP A 115 10.98 5.08 -14.40
CA ASP A 115 12.39 5.43 -14.49
C ASP A 115 12.76 5.58 -15.96
N ASP A 116 12.69 6.80 -16.48
CA ASP A 116 13.11 7.12 -17.85
C ASP A 116 14.64 7.09 -18.03
N GLY A 117 15.39 6.69 -17.00
CA GLY A 117 16.84 6.58 -16.95
C GLY A 117 17.56 7.93 -16.97
N LYS A 118 16.84 9.05 -16.91
CA LYS A 118 17.41 10.40 -17.00
C LYS A 118 17.47 11.10 -15.66
N ARG A 119 16.54 10.81 -14.73
CA ARG A 119 16.56 11.34 -13.35
C ARG A 119 15.54 10.67 -12.44
N VAL A 120 16.01 10.01 -11.38
CA VAL A 120 15.16 9.63 -10.25
C VAL A 120 15.16 10.78 -9.23
N ASN A 121 13.98 11.31 -8.89
CA ASN A 121 13.88 12.30 -7.82
C ASN A 121 13.79 11.58 -6.47
N TYR A 122 14.45 12.09 -5.43
CA TYR A 122 14.38 11.50 -4.09
C TYR A 122 12.94 11.33 -3.60
N ILE A 123 12.02 12.20 -4.02
CA ILE A 123 10.61 12.11 -3.63
C ILE A 123 9.95 10.84 -4.19
N ASN A 124 10.31 10.42 -5.41
CA ASN A 124 9.84 9.16 -5.98
C ASN A 124 10.38 7.97 -5.19
N ILE A 125 11.61 8.06 -4.70
CA ILE A 125 12.22 7.05 -3.81
C ILE A 125 11.49 6.96 -2.47
N ILE A 126 11.18 8.10 -1.86
CA ILE A 126 10.42 8.16 -0.62
C ILE A 126 9.02 7.57 -0.82
N ILE A 127 8.33 7.95 -1.91
CA ILE A 127 7.01 7.46 -2.26
C ILE A 127 7.02 5.94 -2.48
N SER A 128 8.02 5.40 -3.19
CA SER A 128 8.14 3.96 -3.42
C SER A 128 8.36 3.18 -2.12
N GLY A 129 9.22 3.71 -1.25
CA GLY A 129 9.44 3.15 0.08
C GLY A 129 8.19 3.18 0.95
N TRP A 130 7.46 4.29 0.96
CA TRP A 130 6.19 4.41 1.67
C TRP A 130 5.16 3.41 1.17
N PHE A 131 4.96 3.34 -0.15
CA PHE A 131 4.05 2.37 -0.77
C PHE A 131 4.43 0.93 -0.36
N TYR A 132 5.70 0.56 -0.51
CA TYR A 132 6.19 -0.77 -0.15
C TYR A 132 5.91 -1.11 1.31
N CYS A 133 6.26 -0.22 2.25
CA CYS A 133 6.00 -0.44 3.67
C CYS A 133 4.50 -0.52 3.96
N SER A 134 3.69 0.37 3.39
CA SER A 134 2.24 0.43 3.64
C SER A 134 1.53 -0.83 3.12
N LEU A 135 1.90 -1.32 1.94
CA LEU A 135 1.32 -2.53 1.39
C LEU A 135 1.57 -3.73 2.30
N HIS A 136 2.83 -3.94 2.68
CA HIS A 136 3.21 -5.01 3.58
C HIS A 136 2.58 -4.85 4.96
N TYR A 137 2.50 -3.62 5.48
CA TYR A 137 1.85 -3.34 6.76
C TYR A 137 0.37 -3.74 6.75
N TYR A 138 -0.38 -3.33 5.73
CA TYR A 138 -1.82 -3.62 5.66
C TYR A 138 -2.10 -5.10 5.47
N ILE A 139 -1.34 -5.79 4.59
CA ILE A 139 -1.45 -7.23 4.41
C ILE A 139 -1.20 -7.96 5.74
N LYS A 140 -0.08 -7.67 6.39
CA LYS A 140 0.36 -8.35 7.61
C LYS A 140 -0.54 -8.04 8.81
N SER A 141 -1.10 -6.84 8.88
CA SER A 141 -2.05 -6.47 9.93
C SER A 141 -3.36 -7.26 9.82
N ILE A 142 -3.91 -7.35 8.60
CA ILE A 142 -5.13 -8.12 8.33
C ILE A 142 -4.90 -9.62 8.58
N ASP A 143 -3.77 -10.16 8.10
CA ASP A 143 -3.41 -11.55 8.32
C ASP A 143 -3.28 -11.86 9.81
N ALA A 144 -2.61 -11.00 10.58
CA ALA A 144 -2.48 -11.17 12.03
C ALA A 144 -3.84 -11.15 12.75
N TYR A 145 -4.80 -10.33 12.31
CA TYR A 145 -6.15 -10.35 12.88
C TYR A 145 -6.88 -11.67 12.59
N CYS A 146 -6.80 -12.17 11.36
CA CYS A 146 -7.41 -13.43 10.95
C CYS A 146 -6.77 -14.62 11.68
N GLU A 147 -5.44 -14.70 11.68
CA GLU A 147 -4.68 -15.76 12.34
C GLU A 147 -4.96 -15.82 13.84
N LYS A 148 -5.05 -14.66 14.49
CA LYS A 148 -5.44 -14.59 15.91
C LYS A 148 -6.85 -15.13 16.12
N ARG A 149 -7.80 -14.82 15.25
CA ARG A 149 -9.20 -15.31 15.34
C ARG A 149 -9.31 -16.81 15.15
N PHE A 150 -8.48 -17.40 14.29
CA PHE A 150 -8.40 -18.85 14.08
C PHE A 150 -7.43 -19.58 15.01
N ASN A 151 -6.81 -18.89 15.98
CA ASN A 151 -5.78 -19.45 16.87
C ASN A 151 -4.57 -20.06 16.12
N LEU A 152 -4.18 -19.48 14.99
CA LEU A 152 -2.97 -19.86 14.24
C LEU A 152 -1.74 -19.20 14.86
N VAL A 153 -1.25 -19.78 15.95
CA VAL A 153 -0.22 -19.17 16.82
C VAL A 153 1.07 -18.83 16.07
N GLN A 154 1.61 -19.77 15.30
CA GLN A 154 2.91 -19.59 14.65
C GLN A 154 2.85 -18.51 13.54
N PRO A 155 1.91 -18.56 12.58
CA PRO A 155 1.75 -17.49 11.59
C PRO A 155 1.52 -16.11 12.22
N TYR A 156 0.69 -16.05 13.27
CA TYR A 156 0.44 -14.81 14.00
C TYR A 156 1.72 -14.19 14.58
N ILE A 157 2.59 -15.01 15.20
CA ILE A 157 3.85 -14.52 15.76
C ILE A 157 4.77 -14.00 14.66
N GLU A 158 4.85 -14.70 13.52
CA GLU A 158 5.66 -14.29 12.38
C GLU A 158 5.19 -12.95 11.81
N ASN A 159 3.89 -12.79 11.57
CA ASN A 159 3.34 -11.52 11.10
C ASN A 159 3.52 -10.39 12.11
N ARG A 160 3.38 -10.65 13.42
CA ARG A 160 3.67 -9.65 14.46
C ARG A 160 5.13 -9.22 14.51
N ARG A 161 6.08 -10.11 14.17
CA ARG A 161 7.50 -9.75 14.05
C ARG A 161 7.75 -8.92 12.79
N ALA A 162 7.19 -9.32 11.65
CA ALA A 162 7.30 -8.59 10.40
C ALA A 162 6.75 -7.16 10.54
N LEU A 163 5.58 -7.00 11.18
CA LEU A 163 4.98 -5.68 11.43
C LEU A 163 5.92 -4.72 12.16
N LYS A 164 6.64 -5.19 13.18
CA LYS A 164 7.61 -4.34 13.91
C LYS A 164 8.74 -3.86 13.01
N ILE A 165 9.26 -4.74 12.15
CA ILE A 165 10.33 -4.39 11.21
C ILE A 165 9.81 -3.34 10.22
N ILE A 166 8.60 -3.54 9.68
CA ILE A 166 7.96 -2.62 8.74
C ILE A 166 7.70 -1.25 9.41
N GLU A 167 7.28 -1.23 10.67
CA GLU A 167 7.08 0.01 11.44
C GLU A 167 8.39 0.78 11.65
N GLU A 168 9.49 0.08 12.02
CA GLU A 168 10.82 0.68 12.17
C GLU A 168 11.35 1.25 10.85
N GLU A 169 11.14 0.51 9.76
CA GLU A 169 11.52 0.94 8.42
C GLU A 169 10.72 2.17 7.98
N ARG A 170 9.40 2.16 8.19
CA ARG A 170 8.55 3.32 7.90
C ARG A 170 9.01 4.57 8.65
N LEU A 171 9.33 4.43 9.95
CA LEU A 171 9.88 5.53 10.75
C LEU A 171 11.19 6.07 10.17
N THR A 172 12.05 5.20 9.65
CA THR A 172 13.32 5.59 9.03
C THR A 172 13.07 6.39 7.75
N ILE A 173 12.17 5.93 6.87
CA ILE A 173 11.80 6.64 5.64
C ILE A 173 11.20 8.01 5.95
N ASP A 174 10.33 8.07 6.97
CA ASP A 174 9.72 9.32 7.42
C ASP A 174 10.73 10.34 7.94
N GLN A 175 11.73 9.88 8.69
CA GLN A 175 12.81 10.73 9.20
C GLN A 175 13.66 11.25 8.04
N LEU A 176 14.04 10.38 7.11
CA LEU A 176 14.77 10.77 5.90
C LEU A 176 14.00 11.82 5.09
N HIS A 177 12.72 11.59 4.83
CA HIS A 177 11.89 12.56 4.11
C HIS A 177 11.84 13.91 4.82
N LYS A 178 11.63 13.90 6.15
CA LYS A 178 11.60 15.12 6.96
C LYS A 178 12.92 15.88 6.88
N GLU A 179 14.06 15.20 7.03
CA GLU A 179 15.39 15.81 6.97
C GLU A 179 15.65 16.47 5.61
N ILE A 180 15.31 15.77 4.51
CA ILE A 180 15.50 16.26 3.15
C ILE A 180 14.64 17.51 2.90
N THR A 181 13.37 17.47 3.32
CA THR A 181 12.41 18.57 3.15
C THR A 181 12.75 19.78 4.02
N GLU A 182 13.19 19.58 5.27
CA GLU A 182 13.66 20.66 6.16
C GLU A 182 14.93 21.34 5.63
N GLN A 183 15.82 20.57 5.01
CA GLN A 183 17.03 21.07 4.35
C GLN A 183 16.74 21.72 2.97
N LYS A 184 15.49 21.67 2.50
CA LYS A 184 15.06 22.17 1.17
C LYS A 184 15.90 21.63 0.02
N LEU A 185 16.38 20.40 0.15
CA LEU A 185 17.18 19.79 -0.91
C LEU A 185 16.28 19.51 -2.10
N THR A 186 16.71 19.95 -3.27
CA THR A 186 15.95 19.79 -4.52
C THR A 186 16.63 18.85 -5.51
N ASN A 187 17.86 18.41 -5.22
CA ASN A 187 18.66 17.55 -6.09
C ASN A 187 19.52 16.57 -5.27
N GLU A 188 19.72 15.35 -5.77
CA GLU A 188 20.55 14.30 -5.15
C GLU A 188 22.01 14.71 -4.92
N ALA A 189 22.56 15.59 -5.75
CA ALA A 189 23.93 16.09 -5.63
C ALA A 189 24.23 16.86 -4.33
N GLN A 190 23.19 17.17 -3.54
CA GLN A 190 23.32 17.85 -2.24
C GLN A 190 23.21 16.88 -1.05
N LEU A 191 22.95 15.59 -1.29
CA LEU A 191 22.87 14.57 -0.25
C LEU A 191 24.27 14.07 0.12
N ASN A 192 24.46 13.75 1.40
CA ASN A 192 25.66 13.00 1.81
C ASN A 192 25.58 11.54 1.32
N GLU A 193 26.73 10.87 1.26
CA GLU A 193 26.85 9.51 0.72
C GLU A 193 26.01 8.47 1.47
N ASP A 194 25.92 8.58 2.80
CA ASP A 194 25.14 7.65 3.63
C ASP A 194 23.63 7.76 3.35
N THR A 195 23.10 8.98 3.30
CA THR A 195 21.70 9.26 2.95
C THR A 195 21.39 8.79 1.53
N HIS A 196 22.29 9.05 0.59
CA HIS A 196 22.15 8.61 -0.81
C HIS A 196 22.06 7.08 -0.92
N ASN A 197 22.97 6.35 -0.25
CA ASN A 197 22.96 4.88 -0.26
C ASN A 197 21.69 4.30 0.38
N LYS A 198 21.19 4.91 1.46
CA LYS A 198 19.90 4.50 2.07
C LYS A 198 18.73 4.67 1.12
N LEU A 199 18.66 5.79 0.41
CA LEU A 199 17.62 6.06 -0.59
C LEU A 199 17.68 5.05 -1.73
N LEU A 200 18.86 4.80 -2.31
CA LEU A 200 19.01 3.81 -3.38
C LEU A 200 18.59 2.39 -2.94
N ASN A 201 18.94 1.98 -1.72
CA ASN A 201 18.50 0.68 -1.20
C ASN A 201 16.98 0.58 -1.05
N ILE A 202 16.31 1.67 -0.63
CA ILE A 202 14.84 1.74 -0.59
C ILE A 202 14.28 1.62 -2.00
N TRP A 203 14.83 2.39 -2.95
CA TRP A 203 14.41 2.42 -4.35
C TRP A 203 14.49 1.04 -5.00
N PHE A 204 15.68 0.43 -4.98
CA PHE A 204 15.90 -0.85 -5.65
C PHE A 204 15.04 -1.96 -5.08
N ARG A 205 14.83 -2.00 -3.77
CA ARG A 205 13.96 -3.02 -3.16
C ARG A 205 12.49 -2.80 -3.52
N ALA A 206 12.02 -1.55 -3.56
CA ALA A 206 10.64 -1.27 -3.94
C ALA A 206 10.39 -1.60 -5.42
N LEU A 207 11.34 -1.29 -6.30
CA LEU A 207 11.28 -1.65 -7.71
C LEU A 207 11.39 -3.16 -7.94
N ASP A 208 12.35 -3.83 -7.30
CA ASP A 208 12.53 -5.28 -7.39
C ASP A 208 11.26 -6.02 -6.97
N PHE A 209 10.64 -5.62 -5.85
CA PHE A 209 9.34 -6.14 -5.44
C PHE A 209 8.23 -5.89 -6.47
N LEU A 210 8.15 -4.66 -7.01
CA LEU A 210 7.14 -4.31 -8.01
C LEU A 210 7.26 -5.18 -9.27
N GLU A 211 8.48 -5.33 -9.79
CA GLU A 211 8.78 -6.02 -11.04
C GLU A 211 8.73 -7.53 -10.92
N THR A 212 9.23 -8.09 -9.82
CA THR A 212 9.42 -9.54 -9.68
C THR A 212 8.29 -10.24 -8.94
N GLU A 213 7.55 -9.52 -8.09
CA GLU A 213 6.47 -10.09 -7.28
C GLU A 213 5.11 -9.50 -7.64
N LEU A 214 4.93 -8.18 -7.51
CA LEU A 214 3.60 -7.57 -7.56
C LEU A 214 2.98 -7.57 -8.96
N ILE A 215 3.69 -7.07 -9.97
CA ILE A 215 3.18 -7.02 -11.36
C ILE A 215 2.90 -8.44 -11.88
N PRO A 216 3.84 -9.41 -11.80
CA PRO A 216 3.61 -10.78 -12.27
C PRO A 216 2.44 -11.50 -11.58
N GLU A 217 2.10 -11.12 -10.35
CA GLU A 217 0.95 -11.71 -9.64
C GLU A 217 -0.39 -11.40 -10.32
N PHE A 218 -0.51 -10.21 -10.91
CA PHE A 218 -1.79 -9.67 -11.41
C PHE A 218 -1.83 -9.40 -12.91
N THR A 219 -0.70 -9.51 -13.60
CA THR A 219 -0.63 -9.42 -15.07
C THR A 219 -0.19 -10.78 -15.65
N PRO A 220 -1.03 -11.42 -16.48
CA PRO A 220 -0.70 -12.71 -17.13
C PRO A 220 0.29 -12.58 -18.29
#